data_AF-A0A2S9GDF0-F1
#
_entry.id   AF-A0A2S9GDF0-F1
#
_cell.length_a   1.000
_cell.length_b   1.000
_cell.length_c   1.000
_cell.angle_alpha   90.00
_cell.angle_beta   90.00
_cell.angle_gamma   90.00
#
_symmetry.space_group_name_H-M   'P 1'
#
loop_
_entity.id
_entity.type
_entity.pdbx_description
1 polymer ?
#
loop_
_entity_poly.entity_id
_entity_poly.type
_entity_poly.pdbx_seq_one_letter_code
_entity_poly.pdbx_strand_id
1 'polypeptide(L)'
;NISPLDPVKSQLGAQASQEAVAARREALGLNEPILVQFWNYLPGAATGDLGTSYRTRHPVLSDLGDFFPATLELALYGIAIALVL
;
A
#
# COMPACT_ATOMS: atom_id res chain seq x y z
N ASN A 1 14.88 -0.04 5.63
CA ASN A 1 13.56 0.63 5.60
C ASN A 1 13.58 1.59 4.42
N ILE A 2 12.94 1.23 3.31
CA ILE A 2 13.01 1.98 2.02
C ILE A 2 12.03 3.16 1.97
N SER A 3 11.08 3.22 2.91
CA SER A 3 10.24 4.39 3.13
C SER A 3 10.85 5.27 4.25
N PRO A 4 11.00 6.59 4.04
CA PRO A 4 11.42 7.52 5.10
C PRO A 4 10.44 7.52 6.29
N LEU A 5 9.19 7.15 6.05
CA LEU A 5 8.16 6.97 7.06
C LEU A 5 8.09 5.49 7.47
N ASP A 6 8.38 5.19 8.73
CA ASP A 6 8.15 3.87 9.32
C ASP A 6 6.62 3.68 9.51
N PRO A 7 5.98 2.76 8.76
CA PRO A 7 4.53 2.58 8.80
C PRO A 7 4.03 2.15 10.19
N VAL A 8 4.89 1.58 11.03
CA VAL A 8 4.54 1.21 12.39
C VAL A 8 4.50 2.44 13.30
N LYS A 9 5.44 3.37 13.13
CA LYS A 9 5.47 4.62 13.89
C LYS A 9 4.34 5.57 13.49
N SER A 10 3.95 5.58 12.21
CA SER A 10 2.79 6.36 11.77
C SER A 10 1.46 5.81 12.27
N GLN A 11 1.36 4.48 12.49
CA GLN A 11 0.16 3.85 13.03
C GLN A 11 0.04 3.97 14.56
N LEU A 12 1.13 3.76 15.29
CA LEU A 12 1.10 3.75 16.77
C LEU A 12 1.28 5.15 17.38
N GLY A 13 1.70 6.14 16.58
CA GLY A 13 1.98 7.50 17.04
C GLY A 13 3.35 7.66 17.70
N ALA A 14 3.74 8.91 17.95
CA ALA A 14 5.08 9.26 18.46
C ALA A 14 5.38 8.71 19.88
N GLN A 15 4.35 8.35 20.64
CA GLN A 15 4.45 7.87 22.03
C GLN A 15 4.41 6.34 22.18
N ALA A 16 4.45 5.59 21.09
CA ALA A 16 4.40 4.13 21.12
C ALA A 16 5.60 3.53 21.91
N SER A 17 5.33 2.56 22.79
CA SER A 17 6.39 1.83 23.48
C SER A 17 7.23 1.02 22.48
N GLN A 18 8.52 0.82 22.77
CA GLN A 18 9.39 0.03 21.89
C GLN A 18 8.88 -1.41 21.70
N GLU A 19 8.27 -1.99 22.75
CA GLU A 19 7.64 -3.32 22.68
C GLU A 19 6.44 -3.33 21.73
N ALA A 20 5.57 -2.31 21.78
CA ALA A 20 4.42 -2.22 20.87
C ALA A 20 4.88 -2.08 19.40
N VAL A 21 5.95 -1.31 19.16
CA VAL A 21 6.56 -1.17 17.83
C VAL A 21 7.13 -2.50 17.36
N ALA A 22 7.89 -3.21 18.20
CA ALA A 22 8.50 -4.50 17.85
C ALA A 22 7.43 -5.56 17.54
N ALA A 23 6.43 -5.70 18.42
CA ALA A 23 5.31 -6.61 18.22
C ALA A 23 4.56 -6.30 16.93
N ARG A 24 4.37 -5.01 16.61
CA ARG A 24 3.64 -4.64 15.40
C ARG A 24 4.45 -4.81 14.12
N ARG A 25 5.77 -4.63 14.16
CA ARG A 25 6.67 -4.96 13.05
C ARG A 25 6.67 -6.45 12.74
N GLU A 26 6.70 -7.28 13.77
CA GLU A 26 6.63 -8.73 13.64
C GLU A 26 5.29 -9.18 13.06
N ALA A 27 4.18 -8.65 13.57
CA ALA A 27 2.84 -8.91 13.04
C ALA A 27 2.63 -8.45 11.59
N LEU A 28 3.48 -7.57 11.07
CA LEU A 28 3.46 -7.10 9.68
C LEU A 28 4.55 -7.77 8.80
N GLY A 29 5.33 -8.71 9.34
CA GLY A 29 6.42 -9.36 8.61
C GLY A 29 7.58 -8.41 8.25
N LEU A 30 7.65 -7.21 8.85
CA LEU A 30 8.63 -6.17 8.50
C LEU A 30 10.06 -6.49 8.97
N ASN A 31 10.24 -7.59 9.69
CA ASN A 31 11.54 -8.12 10.11
C ASN A 31 12.11 -9.12 9.09
N GLU A 32 11.31 -9.57 8.12
CA GLU A 32 11.74 -10.50 7.08
C GLU A 32 12.50 -9.77 5.96
N PRO A 33 13.35 -10.48 5.19
CA PRO A 33 13.94 -9.93 3.98
C PRO A 33 12.87 -9.44 2.99
N ILE A 34 13.12 -8.34 2.29
CA ILE A 34 12.15 -7.72 1.35
C ILE A 34 11.65 -8.72 0.28
N LEU A 35 12.53 -9.59 -0.20
CA LEU A 35 12.15 -10.67 -1.13
C LEU A 35 11.09 -11.60 -0.56
N VAL A 36 11.20 -11.96 0.73
CA VAL A 36 10.24 -12.83 1.41
C VAL A 36 8.90 -12.11 1.58
N GLN A 37 8.93 -10.83 2.02
CA GLN A 37 7.72 -10.01 2.13
C GLN A 37 6.98 -9.91 0.78
N PHE A 38 7.71 -9.72 -0.31
CA PHE A 38 7.13 -9.66 -1.65
C PHE A 38 6.52 -10.99 -2.08
N TRP A 39 7.20 -12.11 -1.86
CA TRP A 39 6.66 -13.44 -2.15
C TRP A 39 5.42 -13.77 -1.33
N ASN A 40 5.37 -13.34 -0.06
CA ASN A 40 4.20 -13.51 0.79
C ASN A 40 3.01 -12.65 0.34
N TYR A 41 3.27 -11.49 -0.27
CA TYR A 41 2.24 -10.59 -0.81
C TYR A 41 1.61 -11.11 -2.11
N LEU A 42 2.39 -11.75 -2.98
CA LEU A 42 1.96 -12.14 -4.33
C LEU A 42 0.69 -13.02 -4.41
N PRO A 43 0.51 -14.07 -3.57
CA PRO A 43 -0.69 -14.89 -3.58
C PRO A 43 -1.96 -14.10 -3.27
N GLY A 44 -1.90 -13.20 -2.28
CA GLY A 44 -3.00 -12.28 -1.94
C GLY A 44 -3.31 -11.39 -3.14
N ALA A 45 -2.29 -10.74 -3.70
CA ALA A 45 -2.45 -9.86 -4.85
C ALA A 45 -3.07 -10.58 -6.07
N ALA A 46 -2.68 -11.83 -6.31
CA ALA A 46 -3.22 -12.65 -7.41
C ALA A 46 -4.71 -13.00 -7.21
N THR A 47 -5.21 -13.00 -5.97
CA THR A 47 -6.63 -13.22 -5.64
C THR A 47 -7.42 -11.92 -5.47
N GLY A 48 -6.78 -10.77 -5.71
CA GLY A 48 -7.39 -9.45 -5.55
C GLY A 48 -7.28 -8.88 -4.12
N ASP A 49 -6.66 -9.60 -3.19
CA ASP A 49 -6.34 -9.08 -1.86
C ASP A 49 -5.00 -8.34 -1.89
N LEU A 50 -5.09 -7.03 -2.13
CA LEU A 50 -3.95 -6.12 -2.08
C LEU A 50 -3.62 -5.66 -0.65
N GLY A 51 -4.28 -6.23 0.36
CA GLY A 51 -4.15 -5.86 1.75
C GLY A 51 -4.86 -4.55 2.10
N THR A 52 -4.52 -4.03 3.28
CA THR A 52 -5.11 -2.80 3.84
C THR A 52 -4.12 -1.66 3.76
N SER A 53 -4.59 -0.50 3.32
CA SER A 53 -3.80 0.73 3.26
C SER A 53 -3.40 1.18 4.66
N TYR A 54 -2.10 1.38 4.89
CA TYR A 54 -1.59 1.90 6.15
C TYR A 54 -2.02 3.35 6.44
N ARG A 55 -2.51 4.07 5.42
CA ARG A 55 -2.92 5.48 5.52
C ARG A 55 -4.43 5.60 5.78
N THR A 56 -5.23 4.99 4.93
CA THR A 56 -6.71 5.11 4.97
C THR A 56 -7.33 4.04 5.88
N ARG A 57 -6.61 2.93 6.15
CA ARG A 57 -7.12 1.75 6.86
C ARG A 57 -8.26 1.02 6.13
N HIS A 58 -8.46 1.32 4.84
CA HIS A 58 -9.38 0.61 3.97
C HIS A 58 -8.65 -0.46 3.15
N PRO A 59 -9.36 -1.49 2.65
CA PRO A 59 -8.81 -2.38 1.64
C PRO A 59 -8.29 -1.57 0.45
N VAL A 60 -7.07 -1.83 0.01
CA VAL A 60 -6.43 -1.08 -1.09
C VAL A 60 -7.27 -1.14 -2.36
N LEU A 61 -7.96 -2.26 -2.60
CA LEU A 61 -8.84 -2.41 -3.75
C LEU A 61 -10.04 -1.44 -3.73
N SER A 62 -10.57 -1.12 -2.54
CA SER A 62 -11.64 -0.13 -2.38
C SER A 62 -11.14 1.27 -2.75
N ASP A 63 -9.99 1.66 -2.19
CA ASP A 63 -9.36 2.94 -2.51
C ASP A 63 -9.08 3.05 -4.02
N LEU A 64 -8.63 1.96 -4.64
CA LEU A 64 -8.37 1.93 -6.07
C LEU A 64 -9.66 2.14 -6.87
N GLY A 65 -10.79 1.54 -6.47
CA GLY A 65 -12.08 1.76 -7.11
C GLY A 65 -12.55 3.21 -7.09
N ASP A 66 -12.24 3.95 -6.02
CA ASP A 66 -12.65 5.35 -5.88
C ASP A 66 -11.82 6.31 -6.75
N PHE A 67 -10.51 6.05 -6.92
CA PHE A 67 -9.59 6.95 -7.63
C PHE A 67 -9.25 6.53 -9.07
N PHE A 68 -9.35 5.25 -9.38
CA PHE A 68 -9.00 4.70 -10.69
C PHE A 68 -9.84 5.27 -11.84
N PRO A 69 -11.17 5.46 -11.73
CA PRO A 69 -11.99 5.99 -12.82
C PRO A 69 -11.54 7.36 -13.31
N ALA A 70 -11.27 8.30 -12.39
CA ALA A 70 -10.83 9.64 -12.74
C ALA A 70 -9.46 9.64 -13.44
N THR A 71 -8.56 8.76 -13.02
CA THR A 71 -7.24 8.60 -13.67
C THR A 71 -7.38 8.00 -15.06
N LEU A 72 -8.27 7.02 -15.22
CA LEU A 72 -8.56 6.41 -16.51
C LEU A 72 -9.17 7.42 -17.48
N GLU A 73 -10.14 8.22 -17.03
CA GLU A 73 -10.73 9.30 -17.83
C GLU A 73 -9.65 10.27 -18.34
N LEU A 74 -8.79 10.76 -17.44
CA LEU A 74 -7.71 11.67 -17.80
C LEU A 74 -6.72 11.05 -18.80
N ALA A 75 -6.32 9.80 -18.57
CA ALA A 75 -5.42 9.08 -19.46
C ALA A 75 -6.03 8.90 -20.86
N LEU A 76 -7.31 8.52 -20.93
CA LEU A 76 -8.03 8.37 -22.20
C LEU A 76 -8.15 9.68 -22.96
N TYR A 77 -8.44 10.81 -22.28
CA TYR A 77 -8.44 12.12 -22.92
C TYR A 77 -7.05 12.50 -23.46
N GLY A 78 -5.99 12.26 -22.69
CA GLY A 78 -4.62 12.52 -23.13
C GLY A 78 -4.25 11.71 -24.38
N ILE A 79 -4.60 10.41 -24.39
CA ILE A 79 -4.40 9.54 -25.56
C ILE A 79 -5.24 10.04 -26.75
N ALA A 80 -6.50 10.40 -26.55
CA ALA A 80 -7.37 10.88 -27.61
C ALA A 80 -6.83 12.17 -28.26
N ILE A 81 -6.37 13.12 -27.45
CA ILE A 81 -5.74 14.36 -27.95
C ILE A 81 -4.45 14.02 -28.73
N ALA A 82 -3.61 13.13 -28.19
CA ALA A 82 -2.37 12.71 -28.85
C ALA A 82 -2.60 11.98 -30.19
N LEU A 83 -3.73 11.30 -30.36
CA LEU A 83 -4.10 10.64 -31.62
C LEU A 83 -4.66 11.60 -32.68
N VAL A 84 -5.22 12.74 -32.25
CA VAL A 84 -5.84 13.74 -33.15
C VAL A 84 -4.81 14.79 -33.62
N LEU A 85 -3.78 15.07 -32.81
CA LEU A 85 -2.64 15.91 -33.17
C LEU A 85 -1.68 15.20 -34.13
#